data_AF-A0A2G5TQC1-F1
#
_entry.id   AF-A0A2G5TQC1-F1
#
_cell.length_a   1.000
_cell.length_b   1.000
_cell.length_c   1.000
_cell.angle_alpha   90.00
_cell.angle_beta   90.00
_cell.angle_gamma   90.00
#
_symmetry.space_group_name_H-M   'P 1'
#
loop_
_entity.id
_entity.type
_entity.pdbx_description
1 polymer ?
#
loop_
_entity_poly.entity_id
_entity_poly.type
_entity_poly.pdbx_seq_one_letter_code
_entity_poly.pdbx_strand_id
1 'polypeptide(L)'
;MVIMVGCILRGTHSVDQAKSYLANNRGLTCYSHCKESIDTIFEYLGIKNLEGFSKCSTQKMDGLMDIVKNIIPNFTIDQFLHTFHLLFVKKLTFPV
;
A
#
# COMPACT_ATOMS: atom_id res chain seq x y z
N MET A 1 4.53 5.24 -0.77
CA MET A 1 4.44 4.28 0.36
C MET A 1 3.58 3.07 0.00
N VAL A 2 2.27 3.21 -0.26
CA VAL A 2 1.35 2.07 -0.53
C VAL A 2 1.86 1.11 -1.62
N ILE A 3 2.44 1.67 -2.69
CA ILE A 3 3.11 0.88 -3.75
C ILE A 3 4.22 -0.02 -3.19
N MET A 4 5.07 0.52 -2.31
CA MET A 4 6.18 -0.25 -1.74
C MET A 4 5.68 -1.34 -0.80
N VAL A 5 4.60 -1.11 -0.07
CA VAL A 5 3.95 -2.14 0.75
C VAL A 5 3.48 -3.29 -0.13
N GLY A 6 2.80 -2.99 -1.25
CA GLY A 6 2.44 -4.00 -2.23
C GLY A 6 3.66 -4.74 -2.80
N CYS A 7 4.73 -4.03 -3.16
CA CYS A 7 5.98 -4.64 -3.64
C CYS A 7 6.65 -5.59 -2.63
N ILE A 8 6.64 -5.23 -1.34
CA ILE A 8 7.15 -6.08 -0.26
C ILE A 8 6.28 -7.32 -0.08
N LEU A 9 4.96 -7.17 -0.09
CA LEU A 9 4.03 -8.30 0.00
C LEU A 9 4.19 -9.29 -1.16
N ARG A 10 4.51 -8.80 -2.37
CA ARG A 10 4.86 -9.65 -3.52
C ARG A 10 6.26 -10.26 -3.45
N GLY A 11 7.07 -9.94 -2.44
CA GLY A 11 8.46 -10.39 -2.32
C GLY A 11 9.43 -9.77 -3.34
N THR A 12 9.01 -8.72 -4.06
CA THR A 12 9.85 -8.09 -5.10
C THR A 12 10.84 -7.07 -4.56
N HIS A 13 10.58 -6.56 -3.35
CA HIS A 13 11.37 -5.52 -2.71
C HIS A 13 11.54 -5.82 -1.22
N SER A 14 12.70 -5.47 -0.68
CA SER A 14 12.98 -5.44 0.75
C SER A 14 12.50 -4.12 1.39
N VAL A 15 12.44 -4.11 2.72
CA VAL A 15 12.17 -2.90 3.51
C VAL A 15 13.23 -1.81 3.25
N ASP A 16 14.50 -2.17 3.13
CA ASP A 16 15.57 -1.19 2.90
C ASP A 16 15.49 -0.56 1.51
N GLN A 17 15.16 -1.35 0.49
CA GLN A 17 14.83 -0.81 -0.83
C GLN A 17 13.64 0.15 -0.72
N ALA A 18 12.56 -0.22 -0.01
CA ALA A 18 11.41 0.66 0.19
C ALA A 18 11.77 2.01 0.83
N LYS A 19 12.63 2.01 1.86
CA LYS A 19 13.15 3.24 2.46
C LYS A 19 13.92 4.10 1.46
N SER A 20 14.82 3.48 0.68
CA SER A 20 15.60 4.18 -0.35
C SER A 20 14.71 4.87 -1.40
N TYR A 21 13.69 4.17 -1.90
CA TYR A 21 12.75 4.75 -2.87
C TYR A 21 11.96 5.93 -2.30
N LEU A 22 11.56 5.87 -1.02
CA LEU A 22 10.83 6.96 -0.38
C LEU A 22 11.70 8.18 -0.10
N ALA A 23 12.99 7.99 0.18
CA ALA A 23 13.94 9.10 0.37
C ALA A 23 14.17 9.91 -0.92
N ASN A 24 14.03 9.30 -2.10
CA ASN A 24 14.34 9.94 -3.38
C ASN A 24 13.24 10.90 -3.89
N ASN A 25 12.08 10.98 -3.24
CA ASN A 25 10.93 11.88 -3.52
C ASN A 25 10.42 11.98 -4.98
N ARG A 26 11.01 11.25 -5.93
CA ARG A 26 10.66 11.13 -7.35
C ARG A 26 9.88 9.83 -7.59
N GLY A 27 8.85 9.61 -6.79
CA GLY A 27 8.06 8.38 -6.85
C GLY A 27 7.07 8.38 -8.02
N LEU A 28 7.52 7.99 -9.21
CA LEU A 28 6.63 7.62 -10.31
C LEU A 28 6.47 6.10 -10.34
N THR A 29 5.23 5.64 -10.45
CA THR A 29 4.90 4.23 -10.69
C THR A 29 3.97 4.16 -11.90
N CYS A 30 4.12 3.13 -12.72
CA CYS A 30 3.19 2.92 -13.83
C CYS A 30 1.84 2.37 -13.32
N TYR A 31 0.83 2.42 -14.19
CA TYR A 31 -0.51 1.93 -13.86
C TYR A 31 -0.51 0.45 -13.42
N SER A 32 0.25 -0.41 -14.11
CA SER A 32 0.30 -1.85 -13.78
C SER A 32 0.87 -2.08 -12.39
N HIS A 33 2.01 -1.49 -12.03
CA HIS A 33 2.59 -1.61 -10.68
C HIS A 33 1.68 -1.00 -9.60
N CYS A 34 0.92 0.06 -9.92
CA CYS A 34 -0.12 0.59 -9.03
C CYS A 34 -1.24 -0.42 -8.81
N LYS A 35 -1.78 -0.99 -9.89
CA LYS A 35 -2.82 -2.01 -9.84
C LYS A 35 -2.36 -3.23 -9.04
N GLU A 36 -1.21 -3.81 -9.38
CA GLU A 36 -0.66 -4.98 -8.70
C GLU A 36 -0.48 -4.74 -7.20
N SER A 37 0.00 -3.55 -6.81
CA SER A 37 0.19 -3.22 -5.40
C SER A 37 -1.14 -3.11 -4.65
N ILE A 38 -2.15 -2.47 -5.25
CA ILE A 38 -3.51 -2.39 -4.68
C ILE A 38 -4.12 -3.79 -4.55
N ASP A 39 -4.06 -4.57 -5.62
CA ASP A 39 -4.67 -5.90 -5.70
C ASP A 39 -4.01 -6.84 -4.67
N THR A 40 -2.69 -6.78 -4.53
CA THR A 40 -1.94 -7.56 -3.52
C THR A 40 -2.34 -7.18 -2.09
N ILE A 41 -2.52 -5.88 -1.80
CA ILE A 41 -2.95 -5.45 -0.46
C ILE A 41 -4.38 -5.92 -0.17
N PHE A 42 -5.27 -5.85 -1.14
CA PHE A 42 -6.62 -6.39 -1.03
C PHE A 42 -6.60 -7.90 -0.76
N GLU A 43 -5.78 -8.66 -1.49
CA GLU A 43 -5.61 -10.09 -1.27
C GLU A 43 -5.07 -10.39 0.14
N TYR A 44 -4.01 -9.71 0.57
CA TYR A 44 -3.43 -9.87 1.90
C TYR A 44 -4.46 -9.63 3.01
N LEU A 45 -5.27 -8.57 2.88
CA LEU A 45 -6.33 -8.25 3.84
C LEU A 45 -7.57 -9.16 3.68
N GLY A 46 -7.71 -9.86 2.56
CA GLY A 46 -8.90 -10.64 2.21
C GLY A 46 -10.13 -9.78 1.93
N ILE A 47 -9.93 -8.60 1.34
CA ILE A 47 -11.00 -7.65 0.99
C ILE A 47 -11.04 -7.45 -0.54
N LYS A 48 -12.15 -6.95 -1.07
CA LYS A 48 -12.34 -6.78 -2.53
C LYS A 48 -12.42 -5.33 -2.99
N ASN A 49 -12.65 -4.41 -2.06
CA ASN A 49 -12.88 -3.00 -2.34
C ASN A 49 -12.61 -2.16 -1.08
N LEU A 50 -12.73 -0.84 -1.23
CA LEU A 50 -12.49 0.11 -0.14
C LEU A 50 -13.43 -0.08 1.06
N GLU A 51 -14.71 -0.46 0.84
CA GLU A 51 -15.64 -0.71 1.94
C GLU A 51 -15.19 -1.87 2.83
N GLY A 52 -14.47 -2.84 2.25
CA GLY A 52 -13.91 -3.98 2.96
C GLY A 52 -12.95 -3.59 4.08
N PHE A 53 -12.30 -2.42 4.04
CA PHE A 53 -11.42 -1.97 5.12
C PHE A 53 -12.15 -1.85 6.46
N SER A 54 -13.41 -1.39 6.45
CA SER A 54 -14.24 -1.29 7.66
C SER A 54 -14.60 -2.63 8.29
N LYS A 55 -14.48 -3.72 7.52
CA LYS A 55 -14.83 -5.09 7.90
C LYS A 55 -13.58 -5.97 8.06
N CYS A 56 -12.40 -5.42 7.82
CA CYS A 56 -11.14 -6.15 7.94
C CYS A 56 -10.85 -6.46 9.41
N SER A 57 -10.40 -7.68 9.69
CA SER A 57 -9.96 -8.04 11.04
C SER A 57 -8.79 -7.16 11.48
N THR A 58 -8.79 -6.72 12.74
CA THR A 58 -7.70 -5.93 13.34
C THR A 58 -6.34 -6.62 13.17
N GLN A 59 -6.27 -7.93 13.36
CA GLN A 59 -5.01 -8.70 13.21
C GLN A 59 -4.35 -8.57 11.83
N LYS A 60 -5.14 -8.62 10.75
CA LYS A 60 -4.61 -8.45 9.39
C LYS A 60 -4.17 -7.01 9.14
N MET A 61 -4.91 -6.03 9.67
CA MET A 61 -4.52 -4.63 9.58
C MET A 61 -3.23 -4.37 10.35
N ASP A 62 -3.09 -4.93 11.55
CA ASP A 62 -1.88 -4.84 12.37
C ASP A 62 -0.67 -5.42 11.63
N GLY A 63 -0.79 -6.62 11.06
CA GLY A 63 0.27 -7.23 10.27
C GLY A 63 0.68 -6.38 9.04
N LEU A 64 -0.28 -5.75 8.37
CA LEU A 64 0.02 -4.79 7.29
C LEU A 64 0.76 -3.57 7.84
N MET A 65 0.30 -3.03 8.97
CA MET A 65 0.90 -1.85 9.60
C MET A 65 2.28 -2.11 10.18
N ASP A 66 2.62 -3.34 10.57
CA ASP A 66 3.97 -3.70 10.96
C ASP A 66 4.94 -3.55 9.78
N ILE A 67 4.53 -3.93 8.57
CA ILE A 67 5.31 -3.69 7.34
C ILE A 67 5.45 -2.18 7.12
N VAL A 68 4.36 -1.42 7.24
CA VAL A 68 4.37 0.04 7.06
C VAL A 68 5.33 0.71 8.05
N LYS A 69 5.27 0.35 9.34
CA LYS A 69 6.09 0.92 10.40
C LYS A 69 7.56 0.55 10.27
N ASN A 70 7.88 -0.62 9.71
CA ASN A 70 9.25 -0.97 9.37
C ASN A 70 9.85 -0.04 8.30
N ILE A 71 9.02 0.61 7.48
CA ILE A 71 9.43 1.60 6.48
C ILE A 71 9.38 3.02 7.05
N ILE A 72 8.25 3.41 7.65
CA ILE A 72 8.00 4.72 8.28
C ILE A 72 7.44 4.48 9.70
N PRO A 73 8.27 4.53 10.75
CA PRO A 73 7.88 4.13 12.11
C PRO A 73 6.65 4.85 12.70
N ASN A 74 6.49 6.13 12.39
CA ASN A 74 5.42 6.97 12.97
C ASN A 74 4.15 7.03 12.10
N PHE A 75 4.01 6.14 11.12
CA PHE A 75 2.90 6.17 10.19
C PHE A 75 1.65 5.51 10.80
N THR A 76 0.53 6.23 10.78
CA THR A 76 -0.72 5.76 11.41
C THR A 76 -1.62 4.98 10.44
N ILE A 77 -2.57 4.22 10.98
CA ILE A 77 -3.60 3.54 10.19
C ILE A 77 -4.41 4.56 9.37
N ASP A 78 -4.83 5.67 9.97
CA ASP A 78 -5.61 6.69 9.26
C ASP A 78 -4.83 7.30 8.09
N GLN A 79 -3.54 7.59 8.30
CA GLN A 79 -2.66 8.05 7.22
C GLN A 79 -2.52 7.00 6.12
N PHE A 80 -2.47 5.72 6.48
CA PHE A 80 -2.39 4.62 5.52
C PHE A 80 -3.66 4.51 4.69
N LEU A 81 -4.82 4.46 5.35
CA LEU A 81 -6.11 4.40 4.68
C LEU A 81 -6.34 5.62 3.78
N HIS A 82 -5.99 6.82 4.26
CA HIS A 82 -6.07 8.04 3.46
C HIS A 82 -5.17 7.97 2.22
N THR A 83 -3.91 7.56 2.38
CA THR A 83 -2.96 7.43 1.25
C THR A 83 -3.41 6.36 0.26
N PHE A 84 -3.94 5.25 0.77
CA PHE A 84 -4.49 4.17 -0.05
C PHE A 84 -5.69 4.64 -0.86
N HIS A 85 -6.62 5.35 -0.22
CA HIS A 85 -7.78 5.94 -0.87
C HIS A 85 -7.38 6.90 -1.99
N LEU A 86 -6.45 7.83 -1.71
CA LEU A 86 -5.93 8.76 -2.72
C LEU A 86 -5.31 8.03 -3.92
N LEU A 87 -4.52 6.98 -3.67
CA LEU A 87 -3.94 6.16 -4.73
C LEU A 87 -5.01 5.43 -5.55
N PHE A 88 -6.00 4.85 -4.89
CA PHE A 88 -7.09 4.11 -5.52
C PHE A 88 -7.93 5.03 -6.42
N VAL A 89 -8.32 6.20 -5.92
CA VAL A 89 -9.05 7.20 -6.72
C VAL A 89 -8.21 7.69 -7.89
N LYS A 90 -6.92 8.00 -7.66
CA LYS A 90 -6.02 8.42 -8.73
C LYS A 90 -5.89 7.36 -9.83
N LYS A 91 -5.86 6.07 -9.47
CA LYS A 91 -5.88 4.95 -10.44
C LYS A 91 -7.14 5.00 -11.32
N LEU A 92 -8.31 5.31 -10.76
CA LEU A 92 -9.57 5.39 -11.51
C LEU A 92 -9.63 6.57 -12.48
N THR A 93 -8.87 7.64 -12.22
CA THR A 93 -8.87 8.85 -13.05
C THR A 93 -7.95 8.79 -14.28
N PHE A 94 -7.14 7.74 -14.42
CA PHE A 94 -6.36 7.54 -15.65
C PHE A 94 -7.20 6.77 -16.67
N PRO A 95 -7.49 7.33 -17.87
CA PRO A 95 -8.12 6.58 -18.94
C PRO A 95 -7.19 5.42 -19.35
N VAL A 96 -7.76 4.23 -19.42
CA VAL A 96 -7.12 3.01 -19.93
C VAL A 96 -6.94 3.11 -21.44
#